data_AF-A0A9D7IFY4-F1
#
_entry.id   AF-A0A9D7IFY4-F1
#
_cell.length_a   1.000
_cell.length_b   1.000
_cell.length_c   1.000
_cell.angle_alpha   90.00
_cell.angle_beta   90.00
_cell.angle_gamma   90.00
#
_symmetry.space_group_name_H-M   'P 1'
#
loop_
_entity.id
_entity.type
_entity.pdbx_description
1 polymer ?
#
loop_
_entity_poly.entity_id
_entity_poly.type
_entity_poly.pdbx_seq_one_letter_code
_entity_poly.pdbx_strand_id
1 'polypeptide(L)'
;MEEHLHEPVQRMGGFLAAVLHDDGDIPFFNDAVLGQAPSPMDLFQRLERLAGSEIDPAGEKAATPNVLTHSGFVRLKARGLTVIIDQGRLGPDELMGHVHSDALSFEVSFKHQRVLVNRGVYEYTSGPRRNEARSIRSHNTPCVDYCEQAEIWSSFRVGQRRHLDEHFFIETRDGWRAGGGWRTPGGVSIQRSIILTGQGRLEVWDSIKGEGSHSISIPFHWGPSLEVRLCSQSPFTQGLGACREWEIHGQDVKFYGKTYSHPPGELLAEPTTWWPGFFREERIERLKFHQNSADLPVLVWTVFSPFPELLAETDEIWKDQAHKLLNDPALMRK
;
A
#
# COMPACT_ATOMS: atom_id res chain seq x y z
N MET A 1 -23.13 21.65 -20.48
CA MET A 1 -22.65 20.26 -20.63
C MET A 1 -23.82 19.45 -21.17
N GLU A 2 -23.59 18.51 -22.08
CA GLU A 2 -24.67 17.64 -22.54
C GLU A 2 -25.21 16.82 -21.35
N GLU A 3 -26.52 16.66 -21.24
CA GLU A 3 -27.19 16.10 -20.04
C GLU A 3 -26.63 14.72 -19.65
N HIS A 4 -26.29 13.90 -20.64
CA HIS A 4 -25.72 12.56 -20.44
C HIS A 4 -24.29 12.54 -19.87
N LEU A 5 -23.59 13.68 -19.85
CA LEU A 5 -22.24 13.79 -19.27
C LEU A 5 -22.27 14.20 -17.78
N HIS A 6 -23.40 14.68 -17.25
CA HIS A 6 -23.49 15.14 -15.86
C HIS A 6 -23.16 14.03 -14.86
N GLU A 7 -23.83 12.88 -14.96
CA GLU A 7 -23.64 11.77 -14.01
C GLU A 7 -22.22 11.18 -14.09
N PRO A 8 -21.65 10.85 -15.28
CA PRO A 8 -20.27 10.36 -15.36
C PRO A 8 -19.25 11.33 -14.75
N VAL A 9 -19.40 12.63 -15.02
CA VAL A 9 -18.49 13.67 -14.52
C VAL A 9 -18.58 13.82 -13.00
N GLN A 10 -19.78 13.75 -12.42
CA GLN A 10 -19.96 13.72 -10.97
C GLN A 10 -19.34 12.47 -10.33
N ARG A 11 -19.50 11.29 -10.95
CA ARG A 11 -18.87 10.05 -10.49
C ARG A 11 -17.34 10.13 -10.55
N MET A 12 -16.77 10.75 -11.58
CA MET A 12 -15.32 10.99 -11.67
C MET A 12 -14.83 11.95 -10.58
N GLY A 13 -15.59 13.01 -10.28
CA GLY A 13 -15.30 13.91 -9.16
C GLY A 13 -15.35 13.20 -7.81
N GLY A 14 -16.37 12.36 -7.59
CA GLY A 14 -16.48 11.53 -6.38
C GLY A 14 -15.33 10.52 -6.25
N PHE A 15 -14.91 9.88 -7.36
CA PHE A 15 -13.73 9.03 -7.37
C PHE A 15 -12.48 9.82 -6.95
N LEU A 16 -12.25 11.00 -7.55
CA LEU A 16 -11.08 11.82 -7.22
C LEU A 16 -11.06 12.15 -5.73
N ALA A 17 -12.15 12.69 -5.18
CA ALA A 17 -12.25 13.03 -3.76
C ALA A 17 -12.01 11.82 -2.84
N ALA A 18 -12.44 10.63 -3.25
CA ALA A 18 -12.31 9.40 -2.48
C ALA A 18 -10.89 8.81 -2.47
N VAL A 19 -9.97 9.27 -3.33
CA VAL A 19 -8.59 8.74 -3.41
C VAL A 19 -7.52 9.74 -3.01
N LEU A 20 -7.85 10.98 -2.65
CA LEU A 20 -6.84 11.97 -2.25
C LEU A 20 -6.21 11.66 -0.90
N HIS A 21 -4.94 11.99 -0.79
CA HIS A 21 -4.28 12.17 0.50
C HIS A 21 -4.83 13.40 1.21
N ASP A 22 -4.56 13.49 2.52
CA ASP A 22 -4.98 14.63 3.33
C ASP A 22 -4.20 15.91 3.02
N ASP A 23 -3.13 15.85 2.21
CA ASP A 23 -2.50 17.04 1.62
C ASP A 23 -3.27 17.62 0.43
N GLY A 24 -4.38 16.97 0.03
CA GLY A 24 -5.26 17.40 -1.05
C GLY A 24 -4.80 16.98 -2.44
N ASP A 25 -3.76 16.14 -2.55
CA ASP A 25 -3.17 15.73 -3.81
C ASP A 25 -3.24 14.20 -4.02
N ILE A 26 -3.00 13.77 -5.26
CA ILE A 26 -3.20 12.38 -5.69
C ILE A 26 -2.15 11.43 -5.08
N PRO A 27 -2.49 10.14 -4.85
CA PRO A 27 -1.52 9.09 -4.56
C PRO A 27 -0.74 8.66 -5.80
N PHE A 28 0.37 7.94 -5.63
CA PHE A 28 1.29 7.51 -6.70
C PHE A 28 1.04 6.08 -7.21
N PHE A 29 -0.23 5.68 -7.40
CA PHE A 29 -0.55 4.40 -8.05
C PHE A 29 -0.38 4.50 -9.57
N ASN A 30 0.12 3.43 -10.20
CA ASN A 30 0.38 3.40 -11.64
C ASN A 30 1.20 4.62 -12.12
N ASP A 31 0.85 5.22 -13.27
CA ASP A 31 1.50 6.40 -13.84
C ASP A 31 1.00 7.74 -13.25
N ALA A 32 0.85 7.81 -11.93
CA ALA A 32 0.50 9.05 -11.24
C ALA A 32 1.74 9.86 -10.85
N VAL A 33 1.71 11.16 -11.12
CA VAL A 33 2.77 12.14 -10.82
C VAL A 33 2.17 13.51 -10.53
N LEU A 34 2.83 14.29 -9.67
CA LEU A 34 2.42 15.64 -9.31
C LEU A 34 2.79 16.65 -10.40
N GLY A 35 1.97 17.71 -10.52
CA GLY A 35 2.26 18.88 -11.34
C GLY A 35 2.20 18.68 -12.86
N GLN A 36 1.69 17.54 -13.34
CA GLN A 36 1.50 17.28 -14.78
C GLN A 36 0.06 17.49 -15.26
N ALA A 37 -0.92 17.22 -14.40
CA ALA A 37 -2.33 17.49 -14.63
C ALA A 37 -2.79 18.69 -13.79
N PRO A 38 -3.96 19.30 -14.09
CA PRO A 38 -4.58 20.28 -13.20
C PRO A 38 -4.70 19.74 -11.78
N SER A 39 -4.54 20.61 -10.77
CA SER A 39 -4.66 20.18 -9.38
C SER A 39 -6.06 19.66 -9.07
N PRO A 40 -6.22 18.76 -8.08
CA PRO A 40 -7.55 18.32 -7.68
C PRO A 40 -8.48 19.49 -7.33
N MET A 41 -7.98 20.51 -6.64
CA MET A 41 -8.72 21.72 -6.33
C MET A 41 -9.23 22.44 -7.59
N ASP A 42 -8.39 22.61 -8.61
CA ASP A 42 -8.81 23.23 -9.88
C ASP A 42 -9.90 22.41 -10.58
N LEU A 43 -9.79 21.08 -10.51
CA LEU A 43 -10.79 20.17 -11.07
C LEU A 43 -12.12 20.29 -10.33
N PHE A 44 -12.13 20.28 -8.99
CA PHE A 44 -13.36 20.46 -8.21
C PHE A 44 -14.04 21.80 -8.48
N GLN A 45 -13.29 22.91 -8.49
CA GLN A 45 -13.84 24.22 -8.85
C GLN A 45 -14.42 24.27 -10.27
N ARG A 46 -13.84 23.50 -11.19
CA ARG A 46 -14.39 23.38 -12.55
C ARG A 46 -15.65 22.51 -12.58
N LEU A 47 -15.68 21.43 -11.82
CA LEU A 47 -16.84 20.56 -11.69
C LEU A 47 -18.03 21.30 -11.07
N GLU A 48 -17.82 22.08 -10.01
CA GLU A 48 -18.86 22.90 -9.37
C GLU A 48 -19.48 23.88 -10.35
N ARG A 49 -18.66 24.56 -11.18
CA ARG A 49 -19.14 25.46 -12.24
C ARG A 49 -19.94 24.74 -13.33
N LEU A 50 -19.63 23.49 -13.62
CA LEU A 50 -20.29 22.70 -14.67
C LEU A 50 -21.56 21.99 -14.20
N ALA A 51 -21.55 21.49 -12.96
CA ALA A 51 -22.61 20.68 -12.37
C ALA A 51 -23.56 21.48 -11.48
N GLY A 52 -23.19 22.68 -11.03
CA GLY A 52 -24.02 23.54 -10.17
C GLY A 52 -24.17 23.02 -8.72
N SER A 53 -23.35 22.05 -8.31
CA SER A 53 -23.37 21.44 -6.98
C SER A 53 -21.96 21.41 -6.40
N GLU A 54 -21.82 21.77 -5.12
CA GLU A 54 -20.57 21.59 -4.36
C GLU A 54 -20.14 20.12 -4.36
N ILE A 55 -18.86 19.86 -4.60
CA ILE A 55 -18.25 18.54 -4.40
C ILE A 55 -17.49 18.62 -3.09
N ASP A 56 -17.77 17.71 -2.14
CA ASP A 56 -16.94 17.55 -0.96
C ASP A 56 -15.57 16.97 -1.37
N PRO A 57 -14.52 17.79 -1.51
CA PRO A 57 -13.32 17.40 -2.24
C PRO A 57 -12.40 16.46 -1.46
N ALA A 58 -12.58 16.38 -0.14
CA ALA A 58 -11.76 15.58 0.76
C ALA A 58 -12.53 14.41 1.40
N GLY A 59 -13.82 14.27 1.05
CA GLY A 59 -14.76 13.45 1.81
C GLY A 59 -14.73 13.84 3.29
N GLU A 60 -14.49 15.12 3.61
CA GLU A 60 -14.34 15.60 4.98
C GLU A 60 -15.65 15.42 5.78
N LYS A 61 -16.79 15.41 5.09
CA LYS A 61 -18.11 15.10 5.67
C LYS A 61 -18.34 13.59 5.79
N ALA A 62 -17.54 12.75 5.15
CA ALA A 62 -17.64 11.30 5.24
C ALA A 62 -16.81 10.78 6.42
N ALA A 63 -17.47 10.61 7.57
CA ALA A 63 -16.95 9.79 8.68
C ALA A 63 -16.88 8.28 8.34
N THR A 64 -17.15 7.92 7.09
CA THR A 64 -17.28 6.56 6.58
C THR A 64 -16.15 6.21 5.62
N PRO A 65 -15.71 4.94 5.60
CA PRO A 65 -14.74 4.44 4.63
C PRO A 65 -15.25 4.67 3.20
N ASN A 66 -14.36 5.06 2.28
CA ASN A 66 -14.70 5.15 0.87
C ASN A 66 -14.24 3.88 0.16
N VAL A 67 -15.19 3.04 -0.26
CA VAL A 67 -14.95 1.77 -0.94
C VAL A 67 -15.40 1.89 -2.39
N LEU A 68 -14.44 2.03 -3.29
CA LEU A 68 -14.70 2.19 -4.72
C LEU A 68 -14.68 0.82 -5.40
N THR A 69 -15.74 0.03 -5.21
CA THR A 69 -15.81 -1.39 -5.61
C THR A 69 -15.49 -1.66 -7.08
N HIS A 70 -15.80 -0.74 -8.00
CA HIS A 70 -15.52 -0.91 -9.42
C HIS A 70 -14.05 -0.71 -9.79
N SER A 71 -13.39 0.28 -9.18
CA SER A 71 -11.97 0.58 -9.43
C SER A 71 -11.05 -0.20 -8.49
N GLY A 72 -11.57 -0.68 -7.36
CA GLY A 72 -10.84 -1.47 -6.36
C GLY A 72 -10.04 -0.63 -5.37
N PHE A 73 -10.27 0.67 -5.29
CA PHE A 73 -9.64 1.51 -4.27
C PHE A 73 -10.44 1.51 -2.97
N VAL A 74 -9.72 1.52 -1.84
CA VAL A 74 -10.30 1.71 -0.51
C VAL A 74 -9.54 2.83 0.19
N ARG A 75 -10.26 3.84 0.69
CA ARG A 75 -9.71 4.90 1.54
C ARG A 75 -10.29 4.81 2.94
N LEU A 76 -9.41 4.62 3.92
CA LEU A 76 -9.71 4.53 5.35
C LEU A 76 -9.16 5.76 6.05
N LYS A 77 -9.86 6.26 7.08
CA LYS A 77 -9.41 7.42 7.86
C LYS A 77 -9.70 7.23 9.34
N ALA A 78 -8.68 7.40 10.19
CA ALA A 78 -8.80 7.25 11.65
C ALA A 78 -7.73 8.04 12.40
N ARG A 79 -8.11 8.84 13.40
CA ARG A 79 -7.17 9.60 14.27
C ARG A 79 -6.07 10.35 13.49
N GLY A 80 -6.42 10.90 12.33
CA GLY A 80 -5.50 11.66 11.47
C GLY A 80 -4.67 10.81 10.50
N LEU A 81 -4.75 9.48 10.56
CA LEU A 81 -4.21 8.60 9.52
C LEU A 81 -5.21 8.49 8.39
N THR A 82 -4.72 8.60 7.16
CA THR A 82 -5.44 8.26 5.93
C THR A 82 -4.66 7.17 5.20
N VAL A 83 -5.34 6.07 4.87
CA VAL A 83 -4.76 4.90 4.19
C VAL A 83 -5.51 4.68 2.90
N ILE A 84 -4.81 4.66 1.77
CA ILE A 84 -5.38 4.41 0.44
C ILE A 84 -4.81 3.09 -0.06
N ILE A 85 -5.67 2.13 -0.37
CA ILE A 85 -5.31 0.76 -0.72
C ILE A 85 -5.78 0.48 -2.14
N ASP A 86 -4.91 -0.08 -2.98
CA ASP A 86 -5.28 -0.62 -4.28
C ASP A 86 -5.48 -2.14 -4.18
N GLN A 87 -6.74 -2.56 -4.21
CA GLN A 87 -7.14 -3.97 -4.33
C GLN A 87 -7.93 -4.20 -5.62
N GLY A 88 -7.67 -3.38 -6.63
CA GLY A 88 -8.31 -3.43 -7.94
C GLY A 88 -7.69 -4.45 -8.88
N ARG A 89 -8.28 -4.50 -10.08
CA ARG A 89 -7.67 -5.21 -11.21
C ARG A 89 -6.51 -4.37 -11.73
N LEU A 90 -5.45 -5.02 -12.18
CA LEU A 90 -4.28 -4.38 -12.79
C LEU A 90 -4.62 -3.72 -14.13
N GLY A 91 -5.24 -2.53 -14.09
CA GLY A 91 -5.69 -1.76 -15.26
C GLY A 91 -6.91 -2.34 -16.00
N PRO A 92 -7.48 -1.55 -16.94
CA PRO A 92 -8.54 -1.98 -17.83
C PRO A 92 -8.02 -2.91 -18.94
N ASP A 93 -8.85 -3.85 -19.42
CA ASP A 93 -8.47 -4.80 -20.48
C ASP A 93 -8.11 -4.09 -21.80
N GLU A 94 -8.71 -2.92 -22.04
CA GLU A 94 -8.55 -2.13 -23.25
C GLU A 94 -7.30 -1.23 -23.25
N LEU A 95 -6.72 -0.93 -22.08
CA LEU A 95 -5.62 0.03 -21.95
C LEU A 95 -4.68 -0.28 -20.78
N MET A 96 -3.75 -1.21 -21.02
CA MET A 96 -2.75 -1.66 -20.04
C MET A 96 -1.48 -0.78 -19.99
N GLY A 97 -1.42 0.28 -20.80
CA GLY A 97 -0.20 1.06 -21.03
C GLY A 97 0.41 1.68 -19.76
N HIS A 98 -0.41 1.97 -18.76
CA HIS A 98 -0.01 2.64 -17.52
C HIS A 98 0.08 1.71 -16.30
N VAL A 99 -0.11 0.40 -16.48
CA VAL A 99 -0.22 -0.58 -15.39
C VAL A 99 1.11 -0.87 -14.71
N HIS A 100 1.13 -0.90 -13.40
CA HIS A 100 2.27 -1.38 -12.61
C HIS A 100 1.98 -2.76 -12.01
N SER A 101 2.99 -3.40 -11.40
CA SER A 101 2.79 -4.54 -10.50
C SER A 101 2.51 -4.06 -9.07
N ASP A 102 1.42 -3.31 -8.87
CA ASP A 102 1.13 -2.59 -7.62
C ASP A 102 -0.11 -3.09 -6.87
N ALA A 103 -0.69 -4.23 -7.27
CA ALA A 103 -1.85 -4.79 -6.58
C ALA A 103 -1.52 -5.11 -5.12
N LEU A 104 -2.46 -4.75 -4.23
CA LEU A 104 -2.36 -4.82 -2.77
C LEU A 104 -1.31 -3.87 -2.16
N SER A 105 -0.77 -2.93 -2.96
CA SER A 105 -0.03 -1.79 -2.44
C SER A 105 -0.96 -0.78 -1.77
N PHE A 106 -0.38 0.06 -0.93
CA PHE A 106 -1.09 1.12 -0.23
C PHE A 106 -0.18 2.32 0.04
N GLU A 107 -0.79 3.48 0.21
CA GLU A 107 -0.15 4.72 0.63
C GLU A 107 -0.78 5.21 1.93
N VAL A 108 -0.01 5.96 2.72
CA VAL A 108 -0.44 6.46 4.03
C VAL A 108 -0.05 7.92 4.17
N SER A 109 -0.96 8.74 4.67
CA SER A 109 -0.64 10.07 5.21
C SER A 109 -1.07 10.17 6.67
N PHE A 110 -0.37 11.01 7.44
CA PHE A 110 -0.77 11.41 8.78
C PHE A 110 -0.92 12.92 8.83
N LYS A 111 -2.16 13.37 9.00
CA LYS A 111 -2.55 14.75 8.67
C LYS A 111 -2.04 15.06 7.25
N HIS A 112 -1.43 16.21 7.03
CA HIS A 112 -0.95 16.64 5.72
C HIS A 112 0.43 16.08 5.33
N GLN A 113 1.04 15.17 6.11
CA GLN A 113 2.34 14.59 5.79
C GLN A 113 2.16 13.21 5.15
N ARG A 114 2.74 12.99 3.97
CA ARG A 114 2.86 11.64 3.38
C ARG A 114 3.86 10.80 4.16
N VAL A 115 3.44 9.60 4.54
CA VAL A 115 4.15 8.70 5.43
C VAL A 115 4.66 7.48 4.68
N LEU A 116 3.78 6.81 3.94
CA LEU A 116 4.13 5.74 3.00
C LEU A 116 3.67 6.14 1.60
N VAL A 117 4.54 5.99 0.62
CA VAL A 117 4.29 6.36 -0.78
C VAL A 117 4.62 5.19 -1.70
N ASN A 118 4.00 5.09 -2.87
CA ASN A 118 4.63 4.36 -3.96
C ASN A 118 5.74 5.23 -4.58
N ARG A 119 6.69 4.61 -5.29
CA ARG A 119 7.84 5.35 -5.81
C ARG A 119 7.53 6.30 -6.97
N GLY A 120 6.35 6.23 -7.59
CA GLY A 120 5.96 7.10 -8.70
C GLY A 120 6.68 6.81 -10.02
N VAL A 121 6.76 7.80 -10.91
CA VAL A 121 7.31 7.66 -12.27
C VAL A 121 8.27 8.79 -12.62
N TYR A 122 9.49 8.45 -13.02
CA TYR A 122 10.49 9.41 -13.43
C TYR A 122 10.35 9.85 -14.91
N GLU A 123 10.13 8.90 -15.82
CA GLU A 123 10.04 9.14 -17.26
C GLU A 123 9.27 8.01 -17.94
N TYR A 124 8.77 8.26 -19.15
CA TYR A 124 8.12 7.24 -19.98
C TYR A 124 9.06 6.56 -20.98
N THR A 125 10.25 7.11 -21.18
CA THR A 125 11.28 6.50 -22.04
C THR A 125 11.57 5.08 -21.59
N SER A 126 11.62 4.13 -22.53
CA SER A 126 11.97 2.75 -22.21
C SER A 126 13.38 2.71 -21.63
N GLY A 127 13.53 2.02 -20.50
CA GLY A 127 14.82 1.92 -19.84
C GLY A 127 14.70 1.45 -18.39
N PRO A 128 15.84 1.34 -17.68
CA PRO A 128 15.89 0.81 -16.32
C PRO A 128 14.93 1.52 -15.35
N ARG A 129 14.87 2.86 -15.38
CA ARG A 129 13.98 3.64 -14.50
C ARG A 129 12.51 3.37 -14.77
N ARG A 130 12.11 3.28 -16.04
CA ARG A 130 10.73 2.96 -16.41
C ARG A 130 10.36 1.54 -16.00
N ASN A 131 11.25 0.57 -16.21
CA ASN A 131 11.04 -0.82 -15.80
C ASN A 131 10.96 -0.93 -14.27
N GLU A 132 11.79 -0.18 -13.56
CA GLU A 132 11.79 -0.14 -12.10
C GLU A 132 10.53 0.51 -11.55
N ALA A 133 10.08 1.64 -12.10
CA ALA A 133 8.84 2.31 -11.70
C ALA A 133 7.64 1.37 -11.74
N ARG A 134 7.57 0.49 -12.74
CA ARG A 134 6.47 -0.47 -12.94
C ARG A 134 6.64 -1.80 -12.20
N SER A 135 7.80 -2.04 -11.59
CA SER A 135 8.14 -3.30 -10.91
C SER A 135 7.49 -3.37 -9.52
N ILE A 136 7.11 -4.58 -9.11
CA ILE A 136 6.53 -4.88 -7.80
C ILE A 136 7.37 -4.33 -6.62
N ARG A 137 8.68 -4.26 -6.80
CA ARG A 137 9.62 -3.77 -5.78
C ARG A 137 9.53 -2.26 -5.53
N SER A 138 8.84 -1.53 -6.40
CA SER A 138 8.62 -0.08 -6.26
C SER A 138 7.33 0.27 -5.52
N HIS A 139 6.60 -0.77 -5.08
CA HIS A 139 5.31 -0.67 -4.43
C HIS A 139 5.37 -1.30 -3.05
N ASN A 140 4.47 -0.87 -2.17
CA ASN A 140 4.39 -1.36 -0.80
C ASN A 140 3.63 -2.68 -0.79
N THR A 141 4.14 -3.76 -1.42
CA THR A 141 3.47 -5.07 -1.57
C THR A 141 4.46 -6.24 -1.55
N PRO A 142 4.09 -7.47 -1.14
CA PRO A 142 5.03 -8.59 -1.05
C PRO A 142 5.50 -9.06 -2.43
N CYS A 143 6.78 -9.36 -2.54
CA CYS A 143 7.42 -9.93 -3.72
C CYS A 143 8.07 -11.27 -3.36
N VAL A 144 7.68 -12.31 -4.09
CA VAL A 144 8.21 -13.68 -3.96
C VAL A 144 8.97 -14.02 -5.24
N ASP A 145 10.21 -14.49 -5.12
CA ASP A 145 11.12 -14.87 -6.22
C ASP A 145 11.24 -13.84 -7.34
N TYR A 146 11.21 -12.54 -6.99
CA TYR A 146 11.22 -11.45 -7.98
C TYR A 146 10.06 -11.52 -8.99
N CYS A 147 9.00 -12.25 -8.65
CA CYS A 147 7.84 -12.42 -9.51
C CYS A 147 7.03 -11.14 -9.59
N GLU A 148 6.87 -10.63 -10.81
CA GLU A 148 5.98 -9.52 -11.15
C GLU A 148 4.52 -9.99 -11.20
N GLN A 149 3.59 -9.06 -10.97
CA GLN A 149 2.15 -9.32 -11.12
C GLN A 149 1.69 -9.09 -12.58
N ALA A 150 2.48 -8.38 -13.38
CA ALA A 150 2.25 -8.19 -14.80
C ALA A 150 3.53 -8.41 -15.61
N GLU A 151 3.40 -9.03 -16.78
CA GLU A 151 4.49 -9.18 -17.74
C GLU A 151 4.67 -7.87 -18.52
N ILE A 152 5.53 -6.99 -18.02
CA ILE A 152 5.76 -5.66 -18.62
C ILE A 152 7.02 -5.74 -19.48
N TRP A 153 6.86 -5.68 -20.80
CA TRP A 153 7.95 -5.92 -21.76
C TRP A 153 8.33 -4.68 -22.58
N SER A 154 7.62 -3.56 -22.42
CA SER A 154 8.01 -2.25 -22.96
C SER A 154 7.30 -1.12 -22.19
N SER A 155 7.66 0.16 -22.45
CA SER A 155 7.17 1.34 -21.74
C SER A 155 5.66 1.44 -21.56
N PHE A 156 4.90 0.86 -22.49
CA PHE A 156 3.43 0.87 -22.51
C PHE A 156 2.86 -0.50 -22.96
N ARG A 157 3.64 -1.58 -22.87
CA ARG A 157 3.21 -2.91 -23.33
C ARG A 157 3.26 -3.91 -22.20
N VAL A 158 2.10 -4.52 -21.98
CA VAL A 158 1.88 -5.55 -20.96
C VAL A 158 1.35 -6.79 -21.66
N GLY A 159 1.94 -7.93 -21.34
CA GLY A 159 1.51 -9.26 -21.78
C GLY A 159 0.56 -9.86 -20.76
N GLN A 160 0.90 -11.04 -20.24
CA GLN A 160 0.08 -11.69 -19.23
C GLN A 160 0.05 -10.87 -17.93
N ARG A 161 -1.15 -10.64 -17.39
CA ARG A 161 -1.35 -10.05 -16.05
C ARG A 161 -1.96 -11.05 -15.09
N ARG A 162 -1.64 -10.92 -13.82
CA ARG A 162 -2.27 -11.65 -12.73
C ARG A 162 -3.54 -10.94 -12.30
N HIS A 163 -4.52 -11.73 -11.88
CA HIS A 163 -5.70 -11.25 -11.22
C HIS A 163 -5.58 -11.54 -9.73
N LEU A 164 -6.21 -10.71 -8.91
CA LEU A 164 -6.47 -11.07 -7.54
C LEU A 164 -7.46 -12.24 -7.54
N ASP A 165 -7.05 -13.33 -6.89
CA ASP A 165 -7.93 -14.49 -6.64
C ASP A 165 -9.08 -14.06 -5.70
N GLU A 166 -8.80 -13.09 -4.84
CA GLU A 166 -9.73 -12.54 -3.87
C GLU A 166 -9.39 -11.08 -3.52
N HIS A 167 -10.41 -10.29 -3.21
CA HIS A 167 -10.30 -9.00 -2.54
C HIS A 167 -11.48 -8.85 -1.58
N PHE A 168 -11.32 -8.08 -0.50
CA PHE A 168 -12.34 -7.93 0.52
C PHE A 168 -12.26 -6.58 1.22
N PHE A 169 -13.40 -6.15 1.75
CA PHE A 169 -13.51 -5.01 2.63
C PHE A 169 -14.48 -5.37 3.76
N ILE A 170 -14.08 -5.08 5.00
CA ILE A 170 -14.81 -5.46 6.21
C ILE A 170 -14.75 -4.32 7.21
N GLU A 171 -15.93 -3.88 7.68
CA GLU A 171 -16.04 -3.07 8.88
C GLU A 171 -15.97 -3.99 10.10
N THR A 172 -15.08 -3.66 11.04
CA THR A 172 -14.89 -4.40 12.28
C THR A 172 -15.41 -3.57 13.45
N ARG A 173 -15.50 -4.16 14.64
CA ARG A 173 -15.92 -3.43 15.85
C ARG A 173 -15.01 -2.22 16.15
N ASP A 174 -13.72 -2.36 15.86
CA ASP A 174 -12.69 -1.42 16.31
C ASP A 174 -12.00 -0.69 15.14
N GLY A 175 -12.56 -0.74 13.92
CA GLY A 175 -12.00 -0.09 12.73
C GLY A 175 -12.35 -0.82 11.43
N TRP A 176 -11.43 -0.83 10.48
CA TRP A 176 -11.66 -1.35 9.13
C TRP A 176 -10.55 -2.28 8.69
N ARG A 177 -10.90 -3.20 7.79
CA ARG A 177 -9.97 -4.13 7.17
C ARG A 177 -10.23 -4.21 5.67
N ALA A 178 -9.16 -4.18 4.88
CA ALA A 178 -9.22 -4.43 3.44
C ALA A 178 -8.00 -5.25 3.00
N GLY A 179 -8.10 -5.94 1.88
CA GLY A 179 -7.01 -6.78 1.42
C GLY A 179 -7.43 -7.76 0.34
N GLY A 180 -6.57 -8.73 0.07
CA GLY A 180 -6.79 -9.69 -0.99
C GLY A 180 -5.65 -10.67 -1.14
N GLY A 181 -5.64 -11.40 -2.24
CA GLY A 181 -4.60 -12.38 -2.52
C GLY A 181 -4.46 -12.71 -3.99
N TRP A 182 -3.29 -13.25 -4.35
CA TRP A 182 -2.95 -13.68 -5.70
C TRP A 182 -1.92 -14.82 -5.64
N ARG A 183 -1.65 -15.46 -6.78
CA ARG A 183 -0.69 -16.56 -6.89
C ARG A 183 0.41 -16.32 -7.92
N THR A 184 1.63 -16.69 -7.54
CA THR A 184 2.78 -16.76 -8.46
C THR A 184 2.57 -17.90 -9.47
N PRO A 185 3.29 -17.90 -10.62
CA PRO A 185 3.24 -19.03 -11.55
C PRO A 185 3.64 -20.37 -10.92
N GLY A 186 4.52 -20.33 -9.91
CA GLY A 186 4.94 -21.51 -9.16
C GLY A 186 3.91 -22.02 -8.14
N GLY A 187 2.72 -21.42 -8.08
CA GLY A 187 1.64 -21.85 -7.19
C GLY A 187 1.72 -21.28 -5.77
N VAL A 188 2.70 -20.41 -5.47
CA VAL A 188 2.81 -19.74 -4.18
C VAL A 188 1.67 -18.74 -4.03
N SER A 189 0.85 -18.92 -3.00
CA SER A 189 -0.24 -18.04 -2.59
C SER A 189 0.28 -16.91 -1.73
N ILE A 190 -0.08 -15.68 -2.07
CA ILE A 190 0.24 -14.46 -1.31
C ILE A 190 -1.09 -13.84 -0.90
N GLN A 191 -1.27 -13.61 0.40
CA GLN A 191 -2.46 -12.98 0.96
C GLN A 191 -2.05 -11.83 1.87
N ARG A 192 -2.75 -10.70 1.73
CA ARG A 192 -2.53 -9.50 2.53
C ARG A 192 -3.82 -9.03 3.19
N SER A 193 -3.69 -8.56 4.42
CA SER A 193 -4.75 -7.88 5.17
C SER A 193 -4.21 -6.60 5.78
N ILE A 194 -4.81 -5.46 5.43
CA ILE A 194 -4.47 -4.13 5.95
C ILE A 194 -5.62 -3.69 6.86
N ILE A 195 -5.30 -3.39 8.12
CA ILE A 195 -6.27 -3.04 9.15
C ILE A 195 -5.93 -1.65 9.69
N LEU A 196 -6.91 -0.75 9.69
CA LEU A 196 -6.80 0.53 10.38
C LEU A 196 -7.80 0.54 11.54
N THR A 197 -7.30 0.56 12.78
CA THR A 197 -8.17 0.71 13.95
C THR A 197 -8.67 2.14 14.08
N GLY A 198 -9.86 2.34 14.64
CA GLY A 198 -10.40 3.66 14.99
C GLY A 198 -9.50 4.42 15.98
N GLN A 199 -8.69 3.69 16.75
CA GLN A 199 -7.66 4.26 17.63
C GLN A 199 -6.39 4.70 16.89
N GLY A 200 -6.26 4.48 15.58
CA GLY A 200 -5.11 4.94 14.80
C GLY A 200 -3.89 4.01 14.86
N ARG A 201 -4.13 2.70 14.97
CA ARG A 201 -3.10 1.67 14.76
C ARG A 201 -3.28 1.06 13.37
N LEU A 202 -2.22 1.06 12.58
CA LEU A 202 -2.19 0.45 11.26
C LEU A 202 -1.46 -0.89 11.35
N GLU A 203 -2.10 -1.94 10.85
CA GLU A 203 -1.59 -3.31 10.86
C GLU A 203 -1.59 -3.86 9.44
N VAL A 204 -0.52 -4.54 9.05
CA VAL A 204 -0.38 -5.19 7.75
C VAL A 204 0.06 -6.62 8.00
N TRP A 205 -0.82 -7.56 7.71
CA TRP A 205 -0.54 -8.98 7.75
C TRP A 205 -0.28 -9.48 6.33
N ASP A 206 0.82 -10.21 6.16
CA ASP A 206 1.23 -10.86 4.92
C ASP A 206 1.43 -12.36 5.16
N SER A 207 0.68 -13.20 4.45
CA SER A 207 0.73 -14.65 4.52
C SER A 207 1.13 -15.22 3.17
N ILE A 208 2.23 -15.97 3.13
CA ILE A 208 2.83 -16.54 1.93
C ILE A 208 2.90 -18.05 2.11
N LYS A 209 2.24 -18.80 1.22
CA LYS A 209 2.07 -20.25 1.33
C LYS A 209 2.29 -20.99 0.03
N GLY A 210 2.86 -22.17 0.12
CA GLY A 210 3.23 -23.00 -1.01
C GLY A 210 4.19 -24.09 -0.56
N GLU A 211 4.89 -24.68 -1.50
CA GLU A 211 5.89 -25.71 -1.25
C GLU A 211 7.27 -25.20 -1.68
N GLY A 212 8.32 -25.61 -0.96
CA GLY A 212 9.69 -25.24 -1.28
C GLY A 212 10.21 -24.03 -0.50
N SER A 213 11.38 -23.56 -0.93
CA SER A 213 12.10 -22.44 -0.33
C SER A 213 12.18 -21.29 -1.32
N HIS A 214 11.84 -20.09 -0.88
CA HIS A 214 11.63 -18.94 -1.76
C HIS A 214 12.37 -17.69 -1.25
N SER A 215 12.71 -16.79 -2.17
CA SER A 215 13.14 -15.45 -1.81
C SER A 215 11.92 -14.58 -1.54
N ILE A 216 11.85 -13.92 -0.39
CA ILE A 216 10.71 -13.09 0.01
C ILE A 216 11.19 -11.70 0.37
N SER A 217 10.53 -10.67 -0.16
CA SER A 217 10.76 -9.29 0.23
C SER A 217 9.43 -8.53 0.37
N ILE A 218 9.32 -7.73 1.43
CA ILE A 218 8.13 -6.88 1.69
C ILE A 218 8.64 -5.47 2.04
N PRO A 219 8.68 -4.56 1.05
CA PRO A 219 9.13 -3.19 1.27
C PRO A 219 8.00 -2.27 1.72
N PHE A 220 8.35 -1.28 2.54
CA PHE A 220 7.57 -0.08 2.82
C PHE A 220 8.43 1.15 2.54
N HIS A 221 8.02 1.96 1.57
CA HIS A 221 8.74 3.15 1.12
C HIS A 221 8.24 4.36 1.89
N TRP A 222 9.09 4.94 2.73
CA TRP A 222 8.73 6.07 3.58
C TRP A 222 8.79 7.37 2.80
N GLY A 223 7.87 8.28 3.11
CA GLY A 223 7.76 9.58 2.45
C GLY A 223 9.03 10.43 2.56
N PRO A 224 9.14 11.50 1.75
CA PRO A 224 10.27 12.43 1.81
C PRO A 224 10.41 13.02 3.23
N SER A 225 11.67 13.28 3.61
CA SER A 225 12.03 13.84 4.93
C SER A 225 11.74 12.94 6.13
N LEU A 226 11.47 11.65 5.91
CA LEU A 226 11.33 10.64 6.96
C LEU A 226 12.55 9.72 6.99
N GLU A 227 13.11 9.55 8.19
CA GLU A 227 14.24 8.66 8.46
C GLU A 227 13.78 7.39 9.17
N VAL A 228 14.24 6.23 8.72
CA VAL A 228 13.98 4.92 9.30
C VAL A 228 15.09 4.58 10.30
N ARG A 229 14.70 4.31 11.56
CA ARG A 229 15.62 3.92 12.62
C ARG A 229 15.23 2.56 13.19
N LEU A 230 16.12 1.58 13.07
CA LEU A 230 15.95 0.30 13.74
C LEU A 230 16.38 0.43 15.20
N CYS A 231 15.47 0.15 16.14
CA CYS A 231 15.72 0.36 17.58
C CYS A 231 16.67 -0.69 18.18
N SER A 232 16.79 -1.86 17.56
CA SER A 232 17.81 -2.86 17.90
C SER A 232 18.23 -3.68 16.68
N GLN A 233 19.52 -4.06 16.62
CA GLN A 233 20.06 -4.96 15.61
C GLN A 233 20.03 -6.45 16.02
N SER A 234 19.46 -6.78 17.19
CA SER A 234 19.39 -8.17 17.67
C SER A 234 18.66 -9.02 16.65
N PRO A 235 19.10 -10.24 16.25
CA PRO A 235 18.42 -11.12 15.30
C PRO A 235 16.97 -11.44 15.72
N PHE A 236 16.13 -11.90 14.79
CA PHE A 236 14.74 -12.27 15.10
C PHE A 236 14.90 -13.52 15.97
N THR A 237 14.74 -13.40 17.30
CA THR A 237 15.03 -14.50 18.23
C THR A 237 14.13 -15.69 17.92
N GLN A 238 14.69 -16.90 17.88
CA GLN A 238 13.99 -18.10 17.40
C GLN A 238 12.63 -18.32 18.06
N GLY A 239 11.62 -18.69 17.25
CA GLY A 239 10.27 -19.06 17.69
C GLY A 239 9.16 -18.11 17.21
N LEU A 240 7.92 -18.49 17.53
CA LEU A 240 6.72 -17.64 17.39
C LEU A 240 6.78 -16.49 18.40
N GLY A 241 7.58 -15.47 18.10
CA GLY A 241 7.82 -14.32 18.98
C GLY A 241 8.91 -13.37 18.52
N ALA A 242 9.52 -13.68 17.37
CA ALA A 242 10.58 -12.87 16.81
C ALA A 242 10.02 -11.54 16.30
N CYS A 243 10.55 -10.43 16.82
CA CYS A 243 10.10 -9.08 16.51
C CYS A 243 11.28 -8.13 16.27
N ARG A 244 11.02 -7.08 15.50
CA ARG A 244 11.88 -5.91 15.37
C ARG A 244 11.10 -4.65 15.63
N GLU A 245 11.60 -3.86 16.56
CA GLU A 245 11.12 -2.51 16.80
C GLU A 245 11.88 -1.51 15.94
N TRP A 246 11.15 -0.54 15.42
CA TRP A 246 11.69 0.53 14.60
C TRP A 246 10.88 1.80 14.81
N GLU A 247 11.50 2.92 14.49
CA GLU A 247 10.90 4.24 14.56
C GLU A 247 11.12 4.97 13.25
N ILE A 248 10.19 5.87 12.94
CA ILE A 248 10.31 6.79 11.81
C ILE A 248 10.33 8.20 12.35
N HIS A 249 11.34 8.97 11.95
CA HIS A 249 11.58 10.32 12.45
C HIS A 249 11.43 11.29 11.29
N GLY A 250 10.47 12.21 11.43
CA GLY A 250 10.34 13.41 10.61
C GLY A 250 10.40 14.65 11.49
N GLN A 251 10.32 15.83 10.86
CA GLN A 251 10.36 17.11 11.57
C GLN A 251 9.23 17.24 12.60
N ASP A 252 8.00 16.91 12.21
CA ASP A 252 6.78 17.10 13.02
C ASP A 252 6.04 15.79 13.28
N VAL A 253 6.61 14.67 12.86
CA VAL A 253 5.95 13.36 12.86
C VAL A 253 6.92 12.30 13.36
N LYS A 254 6.45 11.46 14.28
CA LYS A 254 7.17 10.27 14.72
C LYS A 254 6.24 9.07 14.68
N PHE A 255 6.70 7.98 14.10
CA PHE A 255 6.02 6.69 14.17
C PHE A 255 6.85 5.69 14.95
N TYR A 256 6.14 4.78 15.60
CA TYR A 256 6.68 3.62 16.26
C TYR A 256 6.11 2.40 15.56
N GLY A 257 6.93 1.38 15.36
CA GLY A 257 6.52 0.18 14.67
C GLY A 257 7.19 -1.07 15.21
N LYS A 258 6.50 -2.18 15.00
CA LYS A 258 6.97 -3.53 15.28
C LYS A 258 6.70 -4.40 14.05
N THR A 259 7.69 -5.18 13.64
CA THR A 259 7.54 -6.20 12.60
C THR A 259 7.84 -7.56 13.18
N TYR A 260 6.87 -8.46 13.09
CA TYR A 260 6.92 -9.85 13.50
C TYR A 260 7.04 -10.74 12.28
N SER A 261 7.74 -11.88 12.41
CA SER A 261 7.81 -12.85 11.34
C SER A 261 7.91 -14.29 11.85
N HIS A 262 7.33 -15.22 11.08
CA HIS A 262 7.58 -16.64 11.20
C HIS A 262 7.69 -17.26 9.79
N PRO A 263 8.78 -17.98 9.47
CA PRO A 263 10.02 -18.05 10.25
C PRO A 263 10.70 -16.67 10.41
N PRO A 264 11.61 -16.53 11.39
CA PRO A 264 12.48 -15.35 11.53
C PRO A 264 13.14 -14.93 10.21
N GLY A 265 12.97 -13.67 9.80
CA GLY A 265 13.68 -13.08 8.66
C GLY A 265 14.67 -11.98 9.03
N GLU A 266 14.98 -11.11 8.08
CA GLU A 266 15.75 -9.88 8.30
C GLU A 266 14.86 -8.65 8.09
N LEU A 267 15.14 -7.58 8.81
CA LEU A 267 14.51 -6.27 8.60
C LEU A 267 15.61 -5.27 8.30
N LEU A 268 15.55 -4.68 7.11
CA LEU A 268 16.58 -3.80 6.58
C LEU A 268 16.01 -2.38 6.46
N ALA A 269 16.78 -1.37 6.85
CA ALA A 269 16.54 0.01 6.49
C ALA A 269 17.57 0.40 5.42
N GLU A 270 17.10 0.76 4.22
CA GLU A 270 17.97 1.02 3.08
C GLU A 270 17.49 2.23 2.28
N PRO A 271 18.40 3.01 1.67
CA PRO A 271 18.02 4.12 0.81
C PRO A 271 17.39 3.63 -0.49
N THR A 272 16.49 4.44 -1.02
CA THR A 272 15.89 4.25 -2.34
C THR A 272 15.47 5.61 -2.91
N THR A 273 14.79 5.63 -4.06
CA THR A 273 14.34 6.86 -4.72
C THR A 273 12.82 6.96 -4.76
N TRP A 274 12.34 8.20 -4.77
CA TRP A 274 10.97 8.58 -5.03
C TRP A 274 10.95 9.55 -6.22
N TRP A 275 9.97 9.37 -7.11
CA TRP A 275 9.79 10.12 -8.33
C TRP A 275 8.43 10.82 -8.30
N PRO A 276 8.34 11.97 -7.60
CA PRO A 276 7.08 12.69 -7.45
C PRO A 276 6.58 13.34 -8.74
N GLY A 277 7.44 13.44 -9.76
CA GLY A 277 7.17 14.14 -11.01
C GLY A 277 8.16 13.72 -12.09
N PHE A 278 7.81 13.97 -13.35
CA PHE A 278 8.73 13.68 -14.44
C PHE A 278 10.05 14.42 -14.27
N PHE A 279 11.14 13.68 -14.49
CA PHE A 279 12.52 14.14 -14.35
C PHE A 279 12.88 14.65 -12.95
N ARG A 280 12.04 14.38 -11.94
CA ARG A 280 12.30 14.69 -10.53
C ARG A 280 12.60 13.41 -9.77
N GLU A 281 13.65 13.45 -8.98
CA GLU A 281 14.08 12.34 -8.15
C GLU A 281 14.48 12.88 -6.78
N GLU A 282 13.97 12.24 -5.74
CA GLU A 282 14.28 12.56 -4.36
C GLU A 282 14.68 11.27 -3.65
N ARG A 283 15.60 11.39 -2.69
CA ARG A 283 16.03 10.24 -1.88
C ARG A 283 15.03 10.02 -0.76
N ILE A 284 14.62 8.78 -0.58
CA ILE A 284 13.82 8.32 0.56
C ILE A 284 14.45 7.07 1.16
N GLU A 285 13.89 6.58 2.25
CA GLU A 285 14.28 5.31 2.86
C GLU A 285 13.15 4.30 2.74
N ARG A 286 13.51 3.03 2.62
CA ARG A 286 12.55 1.93 2.73
C ARG A 286 12.92 1.02 3.89
N LEU A 287 11.90 0.56 4.59
CA LEU A 287 11.98 -0.54 5.53
C LEU A 287 11.57 -1.81 4.79
N LYS A 288 12.42 -2.83 4.77
CA LYS A 288 12.19 -4.05 3.98
C LYS A 288 12.38 -5.28 4.85
N PHE A 289 11.30 -6.06 5.02
CA PHE A 289 11.43 -7.44 5.47
C PHE A 289 12.02 -8.28 4.33
N HIS A 290 12.99 -9.13 4.63
CA HIS A 290 13.72 -9.90 3.62
C HIS A 290 14.12 -11.29 4.11
N GLN A 291 13.99 -12.28 3.23
CA GLN A 291 14.59 -13.62 3.37
C GLN A 291 15.06 -14.11 2.01
N ASN A 292 16.32 -14.53 1.90
CA ASN A 292 16.87 -15.06 0.65
C ASN A 292 16.35 -16.47 0.31
N SER A 293 16.09 -17.28 1.32
CA SER A 293 15.58 -18.65 1.21
C SER A 293 14.73 -18.92 2.45
N ALA A 294 13.41 -18.82 2.28
CA ALA A 294 12.44 -19.05 3.34
C ALA A 294 11.59 -20.27 3.00
N ASP A 295 11.58 -21.24 3.90
CA ASP A 295 10.65 -22.37 3.79
C ASP A 295 9.24 -21.89 4.14
N LEU A 296 8.27 -22.23 3.30
CA LEU A 296 6.88 -21.84 3.50
C LEU A 296 6.20 -22.75 4.55
N PRO A 297 5.23 -22.24 5.33
CA PRO A 297 4.61 -20.92 5.22
C PRO A 297 5.42 -19.79 5.87
N VAL A 298 5.34 -18.60 5.28
CA VAL A 298 5.87 -17.36 5.86
C VAL A 298 4.71 -16.45 6.24
N LEU A 299 4.70 -15.99 7.49
CA LEU A 299 3.76 -15.01 8.01
C LEU A 299 4.54 -13.80 8.52
N VAL A 300 4.20 -12.61 8.05
CA VAL A 300 4.78 -11.34 8.49
C VAL A 300 3.66 -10.44 8.97
N TRP A 301 3.85 -9.82 10.12
CA TRP A 301 2.94 -8.81 10.62
C TRP A 301 3.71 -7.54 10.94
N THR A 302 3.39 -6.47 10.25
CA THR A 302 3.94 -5.15 10.54
C THR A 302 2.85 -4.26 11.11
N VAL A 303 3.08 -3.73 12.30
CA VAL A 303 2.15 -2.86 13.02
C VAL A 303 2.85 -1.56 13.38
N PHE A 304 2.20 -0.43 13.13
CA PHE A 304 2.77 0.88 13.42
C PHE A 304 1.71 1.95 13.70
N SER A 305 2.12 2.96 14.45
CA SER A 305 1.26 4.05 14.88
C SER A 305 2.09 5.28 15.29
N PRO A 306 1.57 6.51 15.15
CA PRO A 306 2.15 7.67 15.81
C PRO A 306 1.88 7.68 17.32
N PHE A 307 1.08 6.73 17.83
CA PHE A 307 0.67 6.59 19.23
C PHE A 307 1.33 5.33 19.82
N PRO A 308 2.50 5.44 20.47
CA PRO A 308 3.29 4.28 20.90
C PRO A 308 2.54 3.38 21.89
N GLU A 309 1.62 3.92 22.68
CA GLU A 309 0.79 3.17 23.63
C GLU A 309 -0.04 2.06 22.94
N LEU A 310 -0.37 2.22 21.66
CA LEU A 310 -1.15 1.24 20.90
C LEU A 310 -0.36 0.00 20.50
N LEU A 311 0.96 0.01 20.68
CA LEU A 311 1.84 -1.12 20.40
C LEU A 311 2.05 -2.04 21.61
N ALA A 312 1.59 -1.66 22.80
CA ALA A 312 1.88 -2.38 24.05
C ALA A 312 1.39 -3.83 24.05
N GLU A 313 0.25 -4.09 23.42
CA GLU A 313 -0.41 -5.42 23.38
C GLU A 313 0.00 -6.29 22.19
N THR A 314 0.82 -5.76 21.27
CA THR A 314 1.11 -6.43 20.00
C THR A 314 1.85 -7.76 20.18
N ASP A 315 2.74 -7.88 21.17
CA ASP A 315 3.44 -9.14 21.43
C ASP A 315 2.48 -10.28 21.80
N GLU A 316 1.42 -9.99 22.55
CA GLU A 316 0.41 -10.98 22.93
C GLU A 316 -0.55 -11.29 21.77
N ILE A 317 -0.94 -10.28 20.99
CA ILE A 317 -1.73 -10.47 19.76
C ILE A 317 -0.99 -11.41 18.80
N TRP A 318 0.31 -11.19 18.58
CA TRP A 318 1.10 -12.05 17.71
C TRP A 318 1.12 -13.50 18.19
N LYS A 319 1.38 -13.74 19.49
CA LYS A 319 1.40 -15.09 20.07
C LYS A 319 0.06 -15.81 19.90
N ASP A 320 -1.07 -15.10 20.10
CA ASP A 320 -2.41 -15.68 19.98
C ASP A 320 -2.81 -15.95 18.52
N GLN A 321 -2.47 -15.04 17.60
CA GLN A 321 -2.97 -15.06 16.23
C GLN A 321 -2.06 -15.83 15.26
N ALA A 322 -0.74 -15.75 15.43
CA ALA A 322 0.20 -16.30 14.45
C ALA A 322 0.05 -17.81 14.28
N HIS A 323 -0.13 -18.57 15.37
CA HIS A 323 -0.37 -20.02 15.27
C HIS A 323 -1.66 -20.34 14.51
N LYS A 324 -2.73 -19.56 14.74
CA LYS A 324 -4.01 -19.72 14.05
C LYS A 324 -3.87 -19.43 12.56
N LEU A 325 -3.21 -18.34 12.19
CA LEU A 325 -3.01 -17.91 10.80
C LEU A 325 -2.06 -18.82 10.01
N LEU A 326 -1.04 -19.36 10.67
CA LEU A 326 -0.17 -20.38 10.08
C LEU A 326 -0.93 -21.65 9.73
N ASN A 327 -1.92 -22.04 10.55
CA ASN A 327 -2.77 -23.21 10.28
C ASN A 327 -3.92 -22.91 9.31
N ASP A 328 -4.59 -21.76 9.45
CA ASP A 328 -5.73 -21.34 8.63
C ASP A 328 -5.61 -19.87 8.16
N PRO A 329 -5.09 -19.63 6.94
CA PRO A 329 -4.98 -18.29 6.36
C PRO A 329 -6.31 -17.65 6.04
N ALA A 330 -7.38 -18.43 5.93
CA ALA A 330 -8.69 -17.85 5.68
C ALA A 330 -9.09 -16.91 6.82
N LEU A 331 -8.50 -17.06 8.01
CA LEU A 331 -8.63 -16.15 9.14
C LEU A 331 -8.07 -14.75 8.87
N MET A 332 -7.19 -14.54 7.89
CA MET A 332 -6.78 -13.19 7.45
C MET A 332 -7.99 -12.31 7.06
N ARG A 333 -9.11 -12.97 6.70
CA ARG A 333 -10.39 -12.38 6.31
C ARG A 333 -11.41 -12.29 7.45
N LYS A 334 -11.15 -12.86 8.63
CA LYS A 334 -12.10 -12.90 9.76
C LYS A 334 -11.65 -12.03 10.91
#